data_AF-X1KZN5-F1
#
_entry.id   AF-X1KZN5-F1
#
_cell.length_a   1.000
_cell.length_b   1.000
_cell.length_c   1.000
_cell.angle_alpha   90.00
_cell.angle_beta   90.00
_cell.angle_gamma   90.00
#
_symmetry.space_group_name_H-M   'P 1'
#
loop_
_entity.id
_entity.type
_entity.pdbx_description
1 polymer ?
#
loop_
_entity_poly.entity_id
_entity_poly.type
_entity_poly.pdbx_seq_one_letter_code
_entity_poly.pdbx_strand_id
1 'polypeptide(L)'
;RREDESIFRKIEKKKTLVVINKVDLPQKVDQERIRYFFPCQQMVEISATQEINLAQLKEEIANFALKEATLPTSNPLIITLRQQCALELTKQHVNRALGGLRKKFSEELIALDLKEGISRLGEITGEVVTDEILDQIFSHFCIGK
;
A
#
# COMPACT_ATOMS: atom_id res chain seq x y z
N ARG A 1 7.75 -8.16 -28.87
CA ARG A 1 8.97 -7.30 -28.96
C ARG A 1 8.66 -5.81 -28.86
N ARG A 2 7.87 -5.16 -29.75
CA ARG A 2 7.50 -3.73 -29.59
C ARG A 2 6.60 -3.45 -28.38
N GLU A 3 5.70 -4.38 -28.05
CA GLU A 3 4.82 -4.24 -26.89
C GLU A 3 5.59 -4.33 -25.57
N ASP A 4 6.56 -5.26 -25.47
CA ASP A 4 7.41 -5.44 -24.28
C ASP A 4 8.18 -4.16 -23.94
N GLU A 5 8.76 -3.49 -24.95
CA GLU A 5 9.44 -2.20 -24.77
C GLU A 5 8.50 -1.09 -24.29
N SER A 6 7.25 -1.09 -24.76
CA SER A 6 6.25 -0.11 -24.31
C SER A 6 5.90 -0.31 -22.83
N ILE A 7 5.90 -1.55 -22.37
CA ILE A 7 5.69 -1.90 -20.97
C ILE A 7 6.91 -1.51 -20.16
N PHE A 8 8.12 -1.83 -20.61
CA PHE A 8 9.37 -1.46 -19.93
C PHE A 8 9.49 0.04 -19.71
N ARG A 9 9.19 0.86 -20.73
CA ARG A 9 9.17 2.33 -20.58
C ARG A 9 8.13 2.84 -19.59
N LYS A 10 6.98 2.17 -19.46
CA LYS A 10 5.93 2.56 -18.49
C LYS A 10 6.28 2.20 -17.05
N ILE A 11 7.12 1.19 -16.85
CA ILE A 11 7.47 0.66 -15.52
C ILE A 11 8.92 0.96 -15.10
N GLU A 12 9.73 1.57 -15.96
CA GLU A 12 11.14 1.94 -15.71
C GLU A 12 11.33 2.71 -14.39
N LYS A 13 10.41 3.64 -14.09
CA LYS A 13 10.44 4.46 -12.86
C LYS A 13 9.70 3.83 -11.68
N LYS A 14 9.08 2.67 -11.88
CA LYS A 14 8.36 1.96 -10.82
C LYS A 14 9.27 0.91 -10.21
N LYS A 15 9.04 0.62 -8.93
CA LYS A 15 9.59 -0.55 -8.29
C LYS A 15 9.15 -1.78 -9.08
N THR A 16 10.10 -2.52 -9.64
CA THR A 16 9.83 -3.66 -10.52
C THR A 16 10.70 -4.85 -10.12
N LEU A 17 10.09 -6.04 -10.04
CA LEU A 17 10.78 -7.32 -9.92
C LEU A 17 10.69 -8.00 -11.28
N VAL A 18 11.84 -8.27 -11.91
CA VAL A 18 11.87 -8.85 -13.25
C VAL A 18 11.91 -10.36 -13.13
N VAL A 19 10.99 -11.06 -13.80
CA VAL A 19 10.90 -12.52 -13.78
C VAL A 19 11.08 -13.07 -15.19
N ILE A 20 12.11 -13.88 -15.38
CA ILE A 20 12.38 -14.58 -16.64
C ILE A 20 11.85 -16.00 -16.49
N ASN A 21 10.74 -16.28 -17.17
CA ASN A 21 10.13 -17.62 -17.17
C ASN A 21 10.66 -18.48 -18.33
N LYS A 22 10.45 -19.80 -18.22
CA LYS A 22 10.80 -20.85 -19.20
C LYS A 22 12.30 -21.16 -19.32
N VAL A 23 13.01 -21.19 -18.20
CA VAL A 23 14.45 -21.53 -18.15
C VAL A 23 14.74 -22.99 -18.52
N ASP A 24 13.71 -23.83 -18.58
CA ASP A 24 13.76 -25.21 -19.06
C ASP A 24 13.97 -25.32 -20.58
N LEU A 25 13.84 -24.21 -21.32
CA LEU A 25 14.02 -24.13 -22.76
C LEU A 25 15.19 -23.22 -23.14
N PRO A 26 15.78 -23.37 -24.34
CA PRO A 26 16.77 -22.45 -24.85
C PRO A 26 16.22 -21.02 -24.82
N GLN A 27 16.91 -20.14 -24.08
CA GLN A 27 16.41 -18.81 -23.83
C GLN A 27 16.42 -17.98 -25.11
N LYS A 28 15.23 -17.54 -25.54
CA LYS A 28 15.06 -16.63 -26.70
C LYS A 28 14.94 -15.16 -26.29
N VAL A 29 15.06 -14.91 -24.99
CA VAL A 29 14.95 -13.58 -24.39
C VAL A 29 16.35 -12.97 -24.33
N ASP A 30 16.45 -11.72 -24.74
CA ASP A 30 17.70 -10.97 -24.75
C ASP A 30 17.93 -10.35 -23.36
N GLN A 31 18.75 -11.02 -22.54
CA GLN A 31 19.03 -10.59 -21.17
C GLN A 31 19.75 -9.24 -21.12
N GLU A 32 20.60 -8.94 -22.10
CA GLU A 32 21.34 -7.67 -22.20
C GLU A 32 20.36 -6.51 -22.37
N ARG A 33 19.32 -6.67 -23.19
CA ARG A 33 18.27 -5.66 -23.35
C ARG A 33 17.46 -5.43 -22.07
N ILE A 34 17.17 -6.49 -21.32
CA ILE A 34 16.46 -6.36 -20.04
C ILE A 34 17.33 -5.62 -19.02
N ARG A 35 18.63 -5.95 -18.94
CA ARG A 35 19.61 -5.24 -18.10
C ARG A 35 19.76 -3.77 -18.51
N TYR A 36 19.63 -3.44 -19.79
CA TYR A 36 19.64 -2.04 -20.25
C TYR A 36 18.47 -1.23 -19.67
N PHE A 37 17.26 -1.79 -19.67
CA PHE A 37 16.08 -1.12 -19.10
C PHE A 37 16.04 -1.16 -17.57
N PHE A 38 16.67 -2.17 -16.97
CA PHE A 38 16.62 -2.43 -15.52
C PHE A 38 18.02 -2.75 -14.95
N PRO A 39 18.98 -1.82 -14.99
CA PRO A 39 20.39 -2.10 -14.66
C PRO A 39 20.64 -2.46 -13.19
N CYS A 40 19.75 -2.03 -12.29
CA CYS A 40 19.89 -2.21 -10.85
C CYS A 40 18.80 -3.08 -10.21
N GLN A 41 17.96 -3.76 -11.00
CA GLN A 41 16.84 -4.55 -10.47
C GLN A 41 17.18 -6.04 -10.43
N GLN A 42 16.68 -6.71 -9.40
CA GLN A 42 16.84 -8.16 -9.25
C GLN A 42 16.03 -8.87 -10.34
N MET A 43 16.69 -9.82 -11.01
CA MET A 43 16.07 -10.72 -11.99
C MET A 43 15.96 -12.11 -11.39
N VAL A 44 14.78 -12.72 -11.48
CA VAL A 44 14.51 -14.07 -11.00
C VAL A 44 14.21 -14.97 -12.19
N GLU A 45 14.97 -16.04 -12.33
CA GLU A 45 14.83 -17.02 -13.40
C GLU A 45 14.02 -18.22 -12.91
N ILE A 46 12.91 -18.54 -13.57
CA ILE A 46 11.99 -19.62 -13.18
C ILE A 46 11.62 -20.54 -14.35
N SER A 47 11.18 -21.76 -14.03
CA SER A 47 10.35 -22.57 -14.93
C SER A 47 9.03 -22.85 -14.22
N ALA A 48 7.96 -22.19 -14.68
CA ALA A 48 6.63 -22.42 -14.10
C ALA A 48 6.11 -23.84 -14.36
N THR A 49 6.51 -24.48 -15.46
CA THR A 49 6.08 -25.83 -15.87
C THR A 49 6.82 -26.92 -15.12
N GLN A 50 8.11 -26.73 -14.84
CA GLN A 50 8.95 -27.69 -14.11
C GLN A 50 9.05 -27.33 -12.61
N GLU A 51 8.31 -26.32 -12.16
CA GLU A 51 8.34 -25.78 -10.80
C GLU A 51 9.73 -25.36 -10.29
N ILE A 52 10.64 -25.02 -11.21
CA ILE A 52 12.02 -24.61 -10.89
C ILE A 52 12.02 -23.17 -10.37
N ASN A 53 12.70 -22.96 -9.23
CA ASN A 53 12.90 -21.66 -8.57
C ASN A 53 11.61 -20.93 -8.15
N LEU A 54 10.46 -21.62 -8.06
CA LEU A 54 9.22 -21.03 -7.57
C LEU A 54 9.32 -20.62 -6.09
N ALA A 55 10.04 -21.38 -5.26
CA ALA A 55 10.28 -21.02 -3.87
C ALA A 55 11.09 -19.72 -3.76
N GLN A 56 12.14 -19.59 -4.55
CA GLN A 56 12.96 -18.38 -4.65
C GLN A 56 12.12 -17.19 -5.13
N LEU A 57 11.25 -17.36 -6.12
CA LEU A 57 10.35 -16.30 -6.56
C LEU A 57 9.42 -15.83 -5.44
N LYS A 58 8.86 -16.74 -4.63
CA LYS A 58 8.00 -16.39 -3.50
C LYS A 58 8.75 -15.56 -2.46
N GLU A 59 9.98 -15.98 -2.14
CA GLU A 59 10.85 -15.26 -1.20
C GLU A 59 11.22 -13.86 -1.73
N GLU A 60 11.57 -13.75 -3.01
CA GLU A 60 11.88 -12.46 -3.63
C GLU A 60 10.67 -11.53 -3.71
N ILE A 61 9.46 -12.04 -3.98
CA ILE A 61 8.23 -11.25 -3.90
C ILE A 61 7.99 -10.76 -2.46
N ALA A 62 8.18 -11.62 -1.47
CA ALA A 62 8.05 -11.25 -0.06
C ALA A 62 9.05 -10.17 0.32
N ASN A 63 10.34 -10.35 -0.02
CA ASN A 63 11.39 -9.36 0.23
C ASN A 63 11.13 -8.04 -0.50
N PHE A 64 10.65 -8.11 -1.74
CA PHE A 64 10.31 -6.95 -2.55
C PHE A 64 9.16 -6.14 -1.94
N ALA A 65 8.14 -6.81 -1.40
CA ALA A 65 7.03 -6.17 -0.69
C ALA A 65 7.45 -5.63 0.68
N LEU A 66 8.29 -6.37 1.41
CA LEU A 66 8.66 -6.09 2.80
C LEU A 66 9.80 -5.07 2.95
N LYS A 67 10.65 -4.84 1.94
CA LYS A 67 11.73 -3.82 1.99
C LYS A 67 11.24 -2.39 2.28
N GLU A 68 9.96 -2.08 2.06
CA GLU A 68 9.34 -0.79 2.44
C GLU A 68 8.67 -0.81 3.81
N ALA A 69 8.37 -2.00 4.33
CA ALA A 69 8.06 -2.15 5.73
C ALA A 69 9.38 -2.09 6.49
N THR A 70 9.95 -0.89 6.64
CA THR A 70 10.65 -0.59 7.89
C THR A 70 9.68 -0.99 8.99
N LEU A 71 9.90 -2.16 9.56
CA LEU A 71 9.19 -2.65 10.72
C LEU A 71 10.02 -2.19 11.93
N PRO A 72 9.84 -0.97 12.48
CA PRO A 72 9.99 -0.87 13.90
C PRO A 72 8.82 -1.64 14.52
N THR A 73 9.18 -2.47 15.50
CA THR A 73 8.34 -3.17 16.49
C THR A 73 7.62 -4.47 16.08
N SER A 74 7.82 -5.44 16.96
CA SER A 74 7.32 -6.82 17.05
C SER A 74 5.79 -6.98 17.11
N ASN A 75 5.03 -5.98 16.65
CA ASN A 75 3.58 -6.02 16.67
C ASN A 75 3.00 -5.15 15.54
N PRO A 76 2.80 -5.69 14.32
CA PRO A 76 2.22 -4.92 13.23
C PRO A 76 0.79 -4.53 13.59
N LEU A 77 0.53 -3.22 13.69
CA LEU A 77 -0.82 -2.70 13.89
C LEU A 77 -1.60 -2.86 12.58
N ILE A 78 -2.43 -3.89 12.49
CA ILE A 78 -3.33 -4.10 11.35
C ILE A 78 -4.55 -3.20 11.55
N ILE A 79 -4.66 -2.15 10.74
CA ILE A 79 -5.83 -1.27 10.69
C ILE A 79 -6.52 -1.38 9.33
N THR A 80 -7.83 -1.25 9.32
CA THR A 80 -8.62 -1.19 8.07
C THR A 80 -8.40 0.14 7.34
N LEU A 81 -8.65 0.19 6.03
CA LEU A 81 -8.60 1.44 5.26
C LEU A 81 -9.53 2.52 5.84
N ARG A 82 -10.69 2.11 6.36
CA ARG A 82 -11.65 3.00 7.05
C ARG A 82 -11.02 3.65 8.28
N GLN A 83 -10.41 2.84 9.16
CA GLN A 83 -9.73 3.33 10.36
C GLN A 83 -8.53 4.21 10.01
N GLN A 84 -7.77 3.87 8.97
CA GLN A 84 -6.68 4.69 8.47
C GLN A 84 -7.18 6.08 8.02
N CYS A 85 -8.29 6.13 7.27
CA CYS A 85 -8.90 7.38 6.83
C CYS A 85 -9.34 8.25 8.02
N ALA A 86 -10.03 7.65 8.98
CA ALA A 86 -10.48 8.34 10.20
C ALA A 86 -9.29 8.91 11.02
N LEU A 87 -8.20 8.16 11.13
CA LEU A 87 -6.96 8.62 11.79
C LEU A 87 -6.30 9.78 11.03
N GLU A 88 -6.22 9.73 9.70
CA GLU A 88 -5.62 10.81 8.91
C GLU A 88 -6.46 12.09 9.01
N LEU A 89 -7.79 11.98 8.97
CA LEU A 89 -8.69 13.12 9.17
C LEU A 89 -8.57 13.69 10.59
N THR A 90 -8.52 12.83 11.61
CA THR A 90 -8.26 13.25 13.01
C THR A 90 -6.97 14.06 13.09
N LYS A 91 -5.88 13.54 12.54
CA LYS A 91 -4.57 14.21 12.52
C LYS A 91 -4.65 15.55 11.81
N GLN A 92 -5.37 15.65 10.69
CA GLN A 92 -5.57 16.92 10.00
C GLN A 92 -6.26 17.96 10.89
N HIS A 93 -7.35 17.59 11.57
CA HIS A 93 -8.09 18.50 12.46
C HIS A 93 -7.26 18.91 13.68
N VAL A 94 -6.54 17.99 14.31
CA VAL A 94 -5.60 18.31 15.41
C VAL A 94 -4.52 19.29 14.95
N ASN A 95 -3.96 19.09 13.75
CA ASN A 95 -2.97 20.01 13.19
C ASN A 95 -3.56 21.39 12.87
N ARG A 96 -4.83 21.47 12.43
CA ARG A 96 -5.52 22.75 12.24
C ARG A 96 -5.73 23.48 13.57
N ALA A 97 -6.17 22.78 14.61
CA ALA A 97 -6.31 23.34 15.95
C ALA A 97 -4.97 23.87 16.49
N LEU A 98 -3.89 23.08 16.36
CA LEU A 98 -2.53 23.51 16.71
C LEU A 98 -2.07 24.74 15.91
N GLY A 99 -2.39 24.77 14.62
CA GLY A 99 -2.14 25.92 13.75
C GLY A 99 -2.93 27.16 14.17
N GLY A 100 -4.19 26.99 14.55
CA GLY A 100 -5.07 28.05 15.06
C GLY A 100 -4.56 28.64 16.37
N LEU A 101 -4.09 27.80 17.30
CA LEU A 101 -3.42 28.24 18.54
C LEU A 101 -2.19 29.11 18.24
N ARG A 102 -1.32 28.66 17.33
CA ARG A 102 -0.11 29.41 16.94
C ARG A 102 -0.45 30.74 16.25
N LYS A 103 -1.53 30.78 15.47
CA LYS A 103 -2.01 31.98 14.76
C LYS A 103 -2.93 32.88 15.58
N LYS A 104 -3.19 32.53 16.86
CA LYS A 104 -4.11 33.26 17.76
C LYS A 104 -5.52 33.44 17.18
N PHE A 105 -6.05 32.38 16.55
CA PHE A 105 -7.46 32.34 16.16
C PHE A 105 -8.38 32.31 17.40
N SER A 106 -9.67 32.58 17.20
CA SER A 106 -10.64 32.50 18.29
C SER A 106 -10.74 31.08 18.84
N GLU A 107 -10.98 30.98 20.14
CA GLU A 107 -11.13 29.71 20.84
C GLU A 107 -12.27 28.87 20.25
N GLU A 108 -13.33 29.51 19.74
CA GLU A 108 -14.44 28.86 19.05
C GLU A 108 -14.00 28.08 17.80
N LEU A 109 -13.12 28.66 16.97
CA LEU A 109 -12.61 28.00 15.77
C LEU A 109 -11.71 26.82 16.11
N ILE A 110 -10.91 26.97 17.17
CA ILE A 110 -10.02 25.91 17.65
C ILE A 110 -10.85 24.76 18.26
N ALA A 111 -11.88 25.08 19.04
CA ALA A 111 -12.79 24.11 19.63
C ALA A 111 -13.57 23.32 18.56
N LEU A 112 -13.96 23.98 17.45
CA LEU A 112 -14.60 23.33 16.32
C LEU A 112 -13.69 22.25 15.71
N ASP A 113 -12.43 22.58 15.42
CA ASP A 113 -11.48 21.61 14.88
C ASP A 113 -11.22 20.44 15.85
N LEU A 114 -11.12 20.71 17.17
CA LEU A 114 -10.96 19.64 18.16
C LEU A 114 -12.19 18.72 18.22
N LYS A 115 -13.40 19.29 18.15
CA LYS A 115 -14.65 18.53 18.14
C LYS A 115 -14.74 17.62 16.92
N GLU A 116 -14.37 18.12 15.75
CA GLU A 116 -14.29 17.32 14.53
C GLU A 116 -13.28 16.18 14.66
N GLY A 117 -12.09 16.45 15.23
CA GLY A 117 -11.09 15.42 15.51
C GLY A 117 -11.61 14.31 16.43
N ILE A 118 -12.32 14.67 17.50
CA ILE A 118 -12.94 13.71 18.43
C ILE A 118 -14.02 12.89 17.72
N SER A 119 -14.85 13.52 16.88
CA SER A 119 -15.89 12.84 16.10
C SER A 119 -15.29 11.75 15.20
N ARG A 120 -14.19 12.06 14.49
CA ARG A 120 -13.49 11.10 13.63
C ARG A 120 -12.85 9.95 14.41
N LEU A 121 -12.37 10.19 15.63
CA LEU A 121 -11.93 9.11 16.53
C LEU A 121 -13.11 8.26 16.99
N GLY A 122 -14.27 8.87 17.26
CA GLY A 122 -15.50 8.18 17.62
C GLY A 122 -15.99 7.18 16.55
N GLU A 123 -15.71 7.46 15.27
CA GLU A 123 -15.99 6.51 14.17
C GLU A 123 -15.15 5.23 14.26
N ILE A 124 -13.98 5.28 14.90
CA ILE A 124 -13.09 4.12 15.08
C ILE A 124 -13.60 3.26 16.23
N THR A 125 -13.98 3.88 17.35
CA THR A 125 -14.49 3.20 18.56
C THR A 125 -15.95 2.75 18.42
N GLY A 126 -16.68 3.30 17.46
CA GLY A 126 -18.12 3.07 17.29
C GLY A 126 -19.00 3.94 18.19
N GLU A 127 -18.43 4.93 18.87
CA GLU A 127 -19.18 5.94 19.63
C GLU A 127 -19.91 6.93 18.71
N VAL A 128 -19.39 7.12 17.50
CA VAL A 128 -20.03 7.88 16.43
C VAL A 128 -20.24 6.94 15.25
N VAL A 129 -21.49 6.59 14.99
CA VAL A 129 -21.87 5.70 13.89
C VAL A 129 -22.84 6.44 12.99
N THR A 130 -22.55 6.44 11.68
CA THR A 130 -23.48 6.92 10.65
C THR A 130 -24.03 5.72 9.88
N ASP A 131 -25.22 5.89 9.28
CA ASP A 131 -25.86 4.83 8.47
C ASP A 131 -24.94 4.40 7.31
N GLU A 132 -24.21 5.33 6.69
CA GLU A 132 -23.23 5.04 5.63
C GLU A 132 -22.07 4.14 6.10
N ILE A 133 -21.61 4.32 7.34
CA ILE A 133 -20.56 3.48 7.94
C ILE A 133 -21.09 2.07 8.19
N LEU A 134 -22.34 1.94 8.63
CA LEU A 134 -22.99 0.64 8.82
C LEU A 134 -23.15 -0.08 7.48
N ASP A 135 -23.62 0.60 6.44
CA ASP A 135 -23.77 0.02 5.10
C ASP A 135 -22.43 -0.45 4.52
N GLN A 136 -21.36 0.32 4.71
CA GLN A 136 -20.01 -0.12 4.32
C GLN A 136 -19.53 -1.34 5.10
N ILE A 137 -19.79 -1.40 6.40
CA ILE A 137 -19.43 -2.56 7.22
C ILE A 137 -20.20 -3.79 6.74
N PHE A 138 -21.53 -3.67 6.56
CA PHE A 138 -22.42 -4.79 6.21
C PHE A 138 -22.32 -5.23 4.76
N SER A 139 -21.92 -4.36 3.83
CA SER A 139 -21.68 -4.73 2.42
C SER A 139 -20.54 -5.76 2.23
N HIS A 140 -19.64 -5.90 3.21
CA HIS A 140 -18.55 -6.87 3.19
C HIS A 140 -18.88 -8.18 3.92
N PHE A 141 -20.08 -8.30 4.52
CA PHE A 141 -20.55 -9.56 5.10
C PHE A 141 -21.44 -10.30 4.11
N CYS A 142 -21.14 -11.59 3.90
CA CYS A 142 -22.03 -12.45 3.12
C CYS A 142 -23.42 -12.49 3.76
N ILE A 143 -24.47 -12.45 2.94
CA ILE A 143 -25.87 -12.57 3.37
C ILE A 143 -26.04 -13.93 4.05
N GLY A 144 -26.29 -13.94 5.35
CA GLY A 144 -26.52 -15.16 6.15
C GLY A 144 -25.61 -15.33 7.36
N LYS A 145 -25.24 -14.25 8.06
CA LYS A 145 -24.86 -14.36 9.48
C LYS A 145 -26.07 -14.21 10.37
#